data_AF-A0A1I3AAS7-F1
#
_entry.id   AF-A0A1I3AAS7-F1
#
_cell.length_a   1.000
_cell.length_b   1.000
_cell.length_c   1.000
_cell.angle_alpha   90.00
_cell.angle_beta   90.00
_cell.angle_gamma   90.00
#
_symmetry.space_group_name_H-M   'P 1'
#
loop_
_entity.id
_entity.type
_entity.pdbx_description
1 polymer ?
#
loop_
_entity_poly.entity_id
_entity_poly.type
_entity_poly.pdbx_seq_one_letter_code
_entity_poly.pdbx_strand_id
1 'polypeptide(L)' 'MSVSQEDGPRYAAPTRVDVTECRTDRIADRIRSNRVAGGEVHLERRGGRTYLVATPADGESQRSR' A
#
# COMPACT_ATOMS: atom_id res chain seq x y z
N MET A 1 31.14 13.69 -8.99
CA MET A 1 29.68 13.83 -9.11
C MET A 1 29.06 12.53 -8.64
N SER A 2 28.22 12.58 -7.62
CA SER A 2 27.71 11.42 -6.90
C SER A 2 26.56 10.77 -7.68
N VAL A 3 26.67 9.47 -7.91
CA VAL A 3 25.60 8.65 -8.49
C VAL A 3 24.47 8.54 -7.46
N SER A 4 23.34 9.18 -7.73
CA SER A 4 22.12 8.95 -6.98
C SER A 4 21.73 7.50 -7.22
N GLN A 5 21.82 6.66 -6.18
CA GLN A 5 21.16 5.36 -6.20
C GLN A 5 19.67 5.64 -6.41
N GLU A 6 19.17 5.36 -7.61
CA GLU A 6 17.73 5.25 -7.84
C GLU A 6 17.26 4.01 -7.07
N ASP A 7 16.98 4.28 -5.79
CA ASP A 7 15.91 3.74 -4.95
C ASP A 7 14.95 2.87 -5.76
N GLY A 8 14.84 1.59 -5.37
CA GLY A 8 14.12 0.53 -6.10
C GLY A 8 12.67 0.86 -6.48
N PRO A 9 11.92 -0.09 -7.07
CA PRO A 9 10.61 0.19 -7.70
C PRO A 9 9.68 1.01 -6.78
N ARG A 10 9.54 2.31 -7.11
CA ARG A 10 8.62 3.23 -6.44
C ARG A 10 7.25 3.03 -7.04
N TYR A 11 6.34 2.41 -6.28
CA TYR A 11 4.93 2.35 -6.64
C TYR A 11 4.36 3.77 -6.58
N ALA A 12 4.20 4.43 -7.73
CA ALA A 12 3.68 5.80 -7.83
C ALA A 12 2.18 5.94 -7.53
N ALA A 13 1.48 4.82 -7.23
CA ALA A 13 0.05 4.80 -6.95
C ALA A 13 -0.26 3.87 -5.76
N PRO A 14 -1.31 4.17 -4.98
CA PRO A 14 -1.73 3.32 -3.88
C PRO A 14 -2.12 1.93 -4.39
N THR A 15 -1.49 0.91 -3.83
CA THR A 15 -1.78 -0.49 -4.17
C THR A 15 -2.91 -1.00 -3.27
N ARG A 16 -3.90 -1.66 -3.87
CA ARG A 16 -5.07 -2.19 -3.15
C ARG A 16 -5.15 -3.71 -3.32
N VAL A 17 -5.31 -4.41 -2.21
CA VAL A 17 -5.48 -5.87 -2.17
C VAL A 17 -6.79 -6.19 -1.46
N ASP A 18 -7.66 -6.96 -2.11
CA ASP A 18 -8.88 -7.47 -1.48
C ASP A 18 -8.50 -8.47 -0.37
N VAL A 19 -8.96 -8.20 0.85
CA VAL A 19 -8.76 -9.03 2.03
C VAL A 19 -10.09 -9.42 2.68
N THR A 20 -11.20 -9.36 1.92
CA THR A 20 -12.55 -9.66 2.42
C THR A 20 -12.66 -11.07 2.99
N GLU A 21 -12.05 -12.05 2.34
CA GLU A 21 -12.02 -13.46 2.78
C GLU A 21 -10.72 -13.81 3.53
N CYS A 22 -9.87 -12.82 3.82
CA CYS A 22 -8.62 -13.05 4.51
C CYS A 22 -8.92 -13.34 5.99
N ARG A 23 -8.36 -14.43 6.52
CA ARG A 23 -8.49 -14.74 7.94
C ARG A 23 -7.83 -13.64 8.78
N THR A 24 -8.47 -13.26 9.87
CA THR A 24 -8.00 -12.19 10.75
C THR A 24 -6.57 -12.42 11.26
N ASP A 25 -6.19 -13.67 11.57
CA ASP A 25 -4.84 -14.03 12.01
C ASP A 25 -3.77 -13.80 10.93
N ARG A 26 -4.16 -13.74 9.65
CA ARG A 26 -3.27 -13.49 8.51
C ARG A 26 -3.18 -12.03 8.11
N ILE A 27 -4.01 -11.15 8.66
CA ILE A 27 -4.02 -9.73 8.30
C ILE A 27 -2.67 -9.06 8.61
N ALA A 28 -2.06 -9.37 9.76
CA ALA A 28 -0.76 -8.82 10.14
C ALA A 28 0.37 -9.23 9.18
N ASP A 29 0.34 -10.48 8.70
CA ASP A 29 1.27 -10.99 7.70
C ASP A 29 1.09 -10.31 6.35
N ARG A 30 -0.18 -10.08 5.96
CA ARG A 30 -0.53 -9.35 4.74
C ARG A 30 -0.08 -7.90 4.79
N ILE A 31 -0.21 -7.22 5.94
CA ILE A 31 0.31 -5.87 6.17
C ILE A 31 1.82 -5.84 5.95
N ARG A 32 2.57 -6.77 6.54
CA ARG A 32 4.05 -6.83 6.37
C ARG A 32 4.44 -7.05 4.91
N SER A 33 3.76 -7.97 4.23
CA SER A 33 4.04 -8.28 2.82
C SER A 33 3.68 -7.15 1.85
N ASN A 34 2.73 -6.28 2.21
CA ASN A 34 2.30 -5.15 1.38
C ASN A 34 2.91 -3.82 1.82
N ARG A 35 3.82 -3.84 2.80
CA ARG A 35 4.47 -2.64 3.27
C ARG A 35 5.41 -2.10 2.19
N VAL A 36 5.14 -0.89 1.73
CA VAL A 36 6.02 -0.16 0.82
C VAL A 36 7.01 0.67 1.66
N ALA A 37 8.27 0.76 1.22
CA ALA A 37 9.29 1.54 1.91
C ALA A 37 8.83 3.00 2.07
N GLY A 38 8.92 3.51 3.30
CA GLY A 38 8.43 4.85 3.66
C GLY A 38 6.91 4.99 3.71
N GLY A 39 6.12 4.07 3.17
CA GLY A 39 4.65 4.18 3.10
C GLY A 39 3.87 3.65 4.30
N GLU A 40 2.60 4.00 4.34
CA GLU A 40 1.61 3.54 5.33
C GLU A 40 0.70 2.47 4.73
N VAL A 41 0.21 1.56 5.57
CA VAL A 41 -0.75 0.52 5.18
C VAL A 41 -1.98 0.61 6.08
N HIS A 42 -3.16 0.71 5.47
CA HIS A 42 -4.43 0.83 6.19
C HIS A 42 -5.51 -0.09 5.60
N LEU A 43 -6.60 -0.30 6.35
CA LEU A 43 -7.76 -1.05 5.88
C LEU A 43 -8.84 -0.09 5.39
N GLU A 44 -9.39 -0.35 4.21
CA GLU A 44 -10.57 0.34 3.68
C GLU A 44 -11.74 -0.62 3.51
N ARG A 45 -12.95 -0.17 3.85
CA ARG A 45 -14.18 -0.90 3.54
C ARG A 45 -14.94 -0.20 2.43
N ARG A 46 -15.21 -0.89 1.32
CA ARG A 46 -15.96 -0.35 0.17
C ARG A 46 -16.83 -1.42 -0.45
N GLY A 47 -18.09 -1.10 -0.76
CA GLY A 47 -19.00 -2.01 -1.46
C GLY A 47 -19.16 -3.39 -0.78
N GLY A 48 -19.13 -3.42 0.56
CA GLY A 48 -19.19 -4.65 1.35
C GLY A 48 -17.88 -5.43 1.45
N ARG A 49 -16.83 -4.99 0.76
CA ARG A 49 -15.50 -5.62 0.72
C ARG A 49 -14.50 -4.87 1.59
N THR A 50 -13.50 -5.60 2.07
CA THR A 50 -12.39 -5.04 2.85
C THR A 50 -11.12 -5.11 2.03
N TYR A 51 -10.38 -4.01 1.98
CA TYR A 51 -9.15 -3.87 1.22
C TYR A 51 -8.02 -3.48 2.15
N LEU A 52 -6.86 -4.06 1.89
CA LEU A 52 -5.58 -3.59 2.41
C LEU A 52 -5.00 -2.61 1.40
N VAL A 53 -4.80 -1.36 1.82
CA VAL A 53 -4.33 -0.27 0.97
C VAL A 53 -2.95 0.16 1.44
N ALA A 54 -1.97 0.08 0.54
CA ALA A 54 -0.63 0.60 0.78
C ALA A 54 -0.48 1.94 0.07
N THR A 55 -0.21 2.99 0.85
CA THR A 55 -0.02 4.36 0.36
C THR A 55 1.46 4.72 0.48
N PRO A 56 2.18 5.01 -0.62
CA PRO A 56 3.56 5.46 -0.55
C PRO A 56 3.64 6.86 0.11
N ALA A 57 4.62 7.11 0.98
CA ALA A 57 4.76 8.42 1.64
C ALA A 57 5.20 9.55 0.70
N ASP A 58 5.82 9.23 -0.42
CA ASP A 58 6.22 10.21 -1.46
C ASP A 58 5.04 10.53 -2.42
N GLY A 59 3.87 9.91 -2.19
CA GLY A 59 2.72 9.93 -3.09
C GLY A 59 1.51 10.62 -2.50
N GLU A 60 1.63 11.91 -2.20
CA GLU A 60 0.51 12.87 -2.36
C GLU A 60 0.08 12.95 -3.85
N SER A 61 -0.06 11.83 -4.54
CA SER A 61 -0.68 11.76 -5.87
C SER A 61 -2.20 11.87 -5.72
N GLN A 62 -2.59 13.06 -5.30
CA GLN A 62 -3.68 13.85 -5.82
C GLN A 62 -4.12 13.37 -7.22
N ARG A 63 -5.29 12.72 -7.28
CA ARG A 63 -6.36 13.07 -8.23
C ARG A 63 -7.65 12.34 -7.88
N SER A 64 -8.38 12.97 -6.97
CA SER A 64 -9.80 13.18 -7.19
C SER A 64 -9.96 13.93 -8.53
N ARG A 65 -10.55 13.29 -9.53
CA ARG A 65 -11.36 13.92 -10.58
C ARG A 65 -12.43 12.95 -11.01
#